data_AF-A0AAU9UXX1-F1
#
_entry.id   AF-A0AAU9UXX1-F1
#
_cell.length_a   1.000
_cell.length_b   1.000
_cell.length_c   1.000
_cell.angle_alpha   90.00
_cell.angle_beta   90.00
_cell.angle_gamma   90.00
#
_symmetry.space_group_name_H-M   'P 1'
#
loop_
_entity.id
_entity.type
_entity.pdbx_description
1 polymer ?
#
loop_
_entity_poly.entity_id
_entity_poly.type
_entity_poly.pdbx_seq_one_letter_code
_entity_poly.pdbx_strand_id
1 'polypeptide(L)'
;MFIYFSRRRAVADREEKSRPIFCRGFVKGDKGQLLGLELVSSKQARRLRCSVAVFVCWALIIGIALMVYIIYIVLPSQMRLDIGLNETWYLRRLDWLAMTKIYGVEYLDLPVENVIIGHTEGYYCNQRFHCIEQMIKIQQDHTWLSRNDIIPNFLVGGNGDVFEGRGANVLGAMVKDYNRKSISIMFIGNYVVDQTDQLQFNHTQILVDRLVKIGVLRPDYVLRGQCQVDSLTISPGQNVMDRLSFFPHWDPEDKYELPLPRYLWNIVKNSSRTERLSCAVALLVLITCIALIVYFTVQSSQPADAEDISPDDWNITREMWLAQPYDYHTFIKEEFRPTMLVIIHHTASKDCTTHAQCVTEVRNIQNDYLTRLGYDLP
;
A
#
# COMPACT_ATOMS: atom_id res chain seq x y z
N MET A 1 40.67 42.13 -58.72
CA MET A 1 41.16 43.49 -58.46
C MET A 1 42.31 43.40 -57.46
N PHE A 2 43.33 44.20 -57.69
CA PHE A 2 44.73 44.15 -57.26
C PHE A 2 45.05 44.26 -55.74
N ILE A 3 46.19 43.62 -55.36
CA ILE A 3 47.37 44.16 -54.61
C ILE A 3 47.33 44.37 -53.08
N TYR A 4 48.07 43.48 -52.39
CA TYR A 4 49.42 43.66 -51.78
C TYR A 4 49.72 44.66 -50.63
N PHE A 5 50.50 44.11 -49.67
CA PHE A 5 51.79 44.57 -49.09
C PHE A 5 51.91 45.12 -47.65
N SER A 6 52.89 44.51 -46.94
CA SER A 6 53.98 45.13 -46.14
C SER A 6 53.69 45.52 -44.68
N ARG A 7 54.26 44.89 -43.61
CA ARG A 7 55.67 44.73 -43.13
C ARG A 7 56.21 45.94 -42.33
N ARG A 8 56.53 45.73 -41.04
CA ARG A 8 57.65 46.32 -40.24
C ARG A 8 57.97 45.33 -39.10
N ARG A 9 59.14 44.68 -39.02
CA ARG A 9 60.49 45.10 -38.58
C ARG A 9 60.60 45.54 -37.11
N ALA A 10 61.37 44.77 -36.34
CA ALA A 10 62.27 45.25 -35.30
C ALA A 10 63.67 44.63 -35.54
N VAL A 11 64.71 45.41 -35.28
CA VAL A 11 66.13 45.19 -35.55
C VAL A 11 66.89 45.45 -34.25
N ALA A 12 67.88 44.63 -33.92
CA ALA A 12 69.17 44.97 -33.27
C ALA A 12 70.04 43.68 -33.29
N ASP A 13 71.12 43.53 -34.08
CA ASP A 13 72.52 44.01 -33.88
C ASP A 13 73.14 43.52 -32.55
N ARG A 14 74.37 42.97 -32.42
CA ARG A 14 75.52 42.70 -33.32
C ARG A 14 76.61 41.91 -32.56
N GLU A 15 77.55 41.31 -33.30
CA GLU A 15 78.98 40.97 -32.98
C GLU A 15 79.32 39.91 -31.90
N GLU A 16 80.38 39.09 -31.96
CA GLU A 16 81.37 38.67 -32.99
C GLU A 16 82.42 37.68 -32.38
N LYS A 17 82.95 36.77 -33.22
CA LYS A 17 84.28 36.05 -33.22
C LYS A 17 84.67 34.96 -32.20
N SER A 18 84.95 33.76 -32.76
CA SER A 18 86.28 33.10 -32.96
C SER A 18 86.26 31.55 -32.73
N ARG A 19 86.13 30.68 -33.76
CA ARG A 19 87.15 29.93 -34.60
C ARG A 19 87.98 28.85 -33.85
N PRO A 20 88.58 27.78 -34.49
CA PRO A 20 88.39 27.19 -35.85
C PRO A 20 88.49 25.62 -36.00
N ILE A 21 88.05 25.12 -37.18
CA ILE A 21 88.65 24.12 -38.12
C ILE A 21 89.09 22.72 -37.66
N PHE A 22 88.52 21.66 -38.29
CA PHE A 22 89.30 20.62 -39.01
C PHE A 22 88.50 19.90 -40.12
N CYS A 23 89.10 19.79 -41.31
CA CYS A 23 88.62 19.07 -42.49
C CYS A 23 89.39 17.76 -42.69
N ARG A 24 88.73 16.70 -43.19
CA ARG A 24 89.20 15.64 -44.13
C ARG A 24 88.22 14.46 -44.04
N GLY A 25 87.87 13.71 -45.09
CA GLY A 25 88.27 13.68 -46.48
C GLY A 25 87.47 12.56 -47.17
N PHE A 26 87.18 12.74 -48.45
CA PHE A 26 86.56 11.75 -49.34
C PHE A 26 87.45 10.52 -49.55
N VAL A 27 86.85 9.32 -49.59
CA VAL A 27 87.41 8.16 -50.31
C VAL A 27 86.28 7.54 -51.14
N LYS A 28 86.57 7.36 -52.44
CA LYS A 28 85.73 6.71 -53.45
C LYS A 28 86.15 5.24 -53.53
N GLY A 29 85.20 4.31 -53.57
CA GLY A 29 85.46 2.88 -53.72
C GLY A 29 84.21 2.12 -54.14
N ASP A 30 84.29 1.48 -55.30
CA ASP A 30 83.21 0.82 -56.02
C ASP A 30 82.53 -0.31 -55.26
N LYS A 31 81.20 -0.22 -55.14
CA LYS A 31 80.19 -1.27 -55.35
C LYS A 31 78.84 -0.77 -54.85
N GLY A 32 77.84 -0.85 -55.71
CA GLY A 32 76.53 -0.27 -55.47
C GLY A 32 75.79 -0.89 -54.29
N GLN A 33 75.11 -0.03 -53.53
CA GLN A 33 73.74 -0.29 -53.07
C GLN A 33 73.15 1.04 -52.59
N LEU A 34 72.15 1.53 -53.33
CA LEU A 34 71.20 2.49 -52.79
C LEU A 34 70.46 1.79 -51.65
N LEU A 35 70.77 2.15 -50.41
CA LEU A 35 69.92 1.86 -49.26
C LEU A 35 68.68 2.74 -49.36
N GLY A 36 67.78 2.35 -50.26
CA GLY A 36 66.37 2.63 -50.09
C GLY A 36 65.97 2.05 -48.75
N LEU A 37 65.64 2.92 -47.80
CA LEU A 37 64.83 2.60 -46.63
C LEU A 37 63.43 2.25 -47.14
N GLU A 38 63.31 1.13 -47.86
CA GLU A 38 62.06 0.41 -47.91
C GLU A 38 61.83 -0.13 -46.50
N LEU A 39 60.96 0.56 -45.77
CA LEU A 39 60.19 -0.06 -44.70
C LEU A 39 59.29 -1.12 -45.35
N VAL A 40 59.88 -2.24 -45.78
CA VAL A 40 59.14 -3.45 -46.11
C VAL A 40 58.58 -3.95 -44.79
N SER A 41 57.39 -3.46 -44.45
CA SER A 41 56.53 -4.10 -43.45
C SER A 41 56.39 -5.56 -43.88
N SER A 42 57.02 -6.48 -43.13
CA SER A 42 56.93 -7.90 -43.43
C SER A 42 55.45 -8.30 -43.58
N LYS A 43 55.15 -9.22 -44.50
CA LYS A 43 53.79 -9.80 -44.65
C LYS A 43 53.20 -10.24 -43.29
N GLN A 44 54.07 -10.62 -42.36
CA GLN A 44 53.77 -11.01 -40.99
C GLN A 44 53.33 -9.84 -40.11
N ALA A 45 54.00 -8.68 -40.18
CA ALA A 45 53.59 -7.45 -39.49
C ALA A 45 52.24 -6.92 -39.98
N ARG A 46 51.95 -7.04 -41.30
CA ARG A 46 50.65 -6.63 -41.87
C ARG A 46 49.52 -7.58 -41.46
N ARG A 47 49.76 -8.90 -41.40
CA ARG A 47 48.80 -9.88 -40.87
C ARG A 47 48.53 -9.70 -39.37
N LEU A 48 49.56 -9.40 -38.57
CA LEU A 48 49.42 -9.16 -37.14
C LEU A 48 48.59 -7.89 -36.87
N ARG A 49 48.82 -6.80 -37.62
CA ARG A 49 48.01 -5.57 -37.53
C ARG A 49 46.54 -5.79 -37.90
N CYS A 50 46.26 -6.57 -38.95
CA CYS A 50 44.89 -6.93 -39.30
C CYS A 50 44.23 -7.84 -38.25
N SER A 51 44.98 -8.79 -37.68
CA SER A 51 44.47 -9.67 -36.62
C SER A 51 44.14 -8.89 -35.35
N VAL A 52 45.05 -8.01 -34.91
CA VAL A 52 44.82 -7.14 -33.74
C VAL A 52 43.64 -6.21 -33.98
N ALA A 53 43.51 -5.61 -35.17
CA ALA A 53 42.35 -4.77 -35.50
C ALA A 53 41.04 -5.55 -35.45
N VAL A 54 41.00 -6.79 -35.94
CA VAL A 54 39.82 -7.66 -35.86
C VAL A 54 39.47 -7.99 -34.40
N PHE A 55 40.46 -8.33 -33.57
CA PHE A 55 40.24 -8.57 -32.13
C PHE A 55 39.70 -7.34 -31.41
N VAL A 56 40.25 -6.14 -31.69
CA VAL A 56 39.77 -4.88 -31.10
C VAL A 56 38.34 -4.57 -31.55
N CYS A 57 37.99 -4.78 -32.82
CA CYS A 57 36.62 -4.62 -33.31
C CYS A 57 35.64 -5.60 -32.63
N TRP A 58 36.01 -6.86 -32.48
CA TRP A 58 35.18 -7.85 -31.77
C TRP A 58 35.01 -7.50 -30.29
N ALA A 59 36.08 -7.07 -29.61
CA ALA A 59 36.01 -6.63 -28.22
C ALA A 59 35.10 -5.40 -28.06
N LEU A 60 35.14 -4.44 -28.99
CA LEU A 60 34.25 -3.28 -28.99
C LEU A 60 32.79 -3.68 -29.22
N ILE A 61 32.51 -4.59 -30.16
CA ILE A 61 31.15 -5.07 -30.43
C ILE A 61 30.60 -5.78 -29.18
N ILE A 62 31.38 -6.65 -28.55
CA ILE A 62 30.99 -7.34 -27.32
C ILE A 62 30.78 -6.34 -26.18
N GLY A 63 31.66 -5.34 -26.05
CA GLY A 63 31.53 -4.27 -25.06
C GLY A 63 30.24 -3.46 -25.25
N ILE A 64 29.92 -3.08 -26.49
CA ILE A 64 28.67 -2.37 -26.82
C ILE A 64 27.46 -3.26 -26.54
N ALA A 65 27.50 -4.53 -26.93
CA ALA A 65 26.40 -5.48 -26.68
C ALA A 65 26.17 -5.70 -25.18
N LEU A 66 27.24 -5.82 -24.38
CA LEU A 66 27.15 -5.92 -22.92
C LEU A 66 26.61 -4.62 -22.30
N MET A 67 27.04 -3.46 -22.78
CA MET A 67 26.49 -2.17 -22.33
C MET A 67 25.01 -2.05 -22.64
N VAL A 68 24.58 -2.41 -23.86
CA VAL A 68 23.17 -2.42 -24.25
C VAL A 68 22.38 -3.43 -23.40
N TYR A 69 22.94 -4.61 -23.14
CA TYR A 69 22.33 -5.62 -22.28
C TYR A 69 22.20 -5.14 -20.83
N ILE A 70 23.23 -4.51 -20.26
CA ILE A 70 23.19 -3.92 -18.92
C ILE A 70 22.18 -2.78 -18.88
N ILE A 71 22.15 -1.88 -19.86
CA ILE A 71 21.15 -0.81 -19.99
C ILE A 71 19.75 -1.42 -20.05
N TYR A 72 19.53 -2.46 -20.85
CA TYR A 72 18.25 -3.16 -20.97
C TYR A 72 17.81 -3.84 -19.66
N ILE A 73 18.74 -4.33 -18.84
CA ILE A 73 18.45 -4.98 -17.55
C ILE A 73 18.33 -3.97 -16.40
N VAL A 74 19.10 -2.87 -16.42
CA VAL A 74 19.19 -1.88 -15.33
C VAL A 74 18.18 -0.74 -15.49
N LEU A 75 17.88 -0.26 -16.71
CA LEU A 75 16.86 0.79 -16.90
C LEU A 75 15.42 0.42 -16.48
N PRO A 76 14.95 -0.84 -16.60
CA PRO A 76 13.58 -1.17 -16.20
C PRO A 76 13.44 -1.34 -14.69
N SER A 77 14.41 -0.94 -13.86
CA SER A 77 14.12 -0.66 -12.46
C SER A 77 13.20 0.55 -12.39
N GLN A 78 11.93 0.37 -12.75
CA GLN A 78 10.93 1.40 -12.60
C GLN A 78 10.97 1.81 -11.14
N MET A 79 11.21 3.10 -10.92
CA MET A 79 11.12 3.71 -9.60
C MET A 79 9.67 4.14 -9.39
N ARG A 80 9.24 4.30 -8.13
CA ARG A 80 7.97 4.98 -7.86
C ARG A 80 8.02 6.38 -8.50
N LEU A 81 6.99 6.70 -9.28
CA LEU A 81 6.87 7.95 -10.00
C LEU A 81 6.56 9.08 -9.03
N ASP A 82 7.48 10.04 -8.90
CA ASP A 82 7.20 11.31 -8.24
C ASP A 82 6.29 12.15 -9.14
N ILE A 83 5.09 12.45 -8.64
CA ILE A 83 4.10 13.25 -9.37
C ILE A 83 4.49 14.73 -9.41
N GLY A 84 5.50 15.17 -8.66
CA GLY A 84 5.99 16.55 -8.62
C GLY A 84 4.93 17.55 -8.14
N LEU A 85 4.03 17.12 -7.27
CA LEU A 85 3.04 17.98 -6.62
C LEU A 85 3.69 18.59 -5.36
N ASN A 86 3.88 19.91 -5.35
CA ASN A 86 4.57 20.63 -4.27
C ASN A 86 3.58 21.43 -3.42
N GLU A 87 2.68 20.71 -2.77
CA GLU A 87 1.59 21.27 -1.98
C GLU A 87 1.77 20.91 -0.51
N THR A 88 1.49 21.85 0.39
CA THR A 88 1.70 21.64 1.84
C THR A 88 0.77 20.59 2.44
N TRP A 89 -0.36 20.30 1.79
CA TRP A 89 -1.34 19.27 2.17
C TRP A 89 -1.09 17.92 1.48
N TYR A 90 -0.12 17.83 0.56
CA TYR A 90 0.28 16.57 -0.06
C TYR A 90 1.49 15.98 0.67
N LEU A 91 1.36 14.76 1.19
CA LEU A 91 2.42 14.05 1.89
C LEU A 91 2.90 12.87 1.05
N ARG A 92 4.19 12.88 0.72
CA ARG A 92 4.84 11.71 0.12
C ARG A 92 5.06 10.64 1.16
N ARG A 93 5.40 9.44 0.71
CA ARG A 93 5.71 8.30 1.60
C ARG A 93 6.70 8.62 2.72
N LEU A 94 7.74 9.39 2.42
CA LEU A 94 8.73 9.79 3.44
C LEU A 94 8.15 10.78 4.46
N ASP A 95 7.21 11.63 4.04
CA ASP A 95 6.64 12.69 4.89
C ASP A 95 5.69 12.11 5.97
N TRP A 96 5.08 10.94 5.72
CA TRP A 96 4.27 10.22 6.71
C TRP A 96 4.95 8.96 7.29
N LEU A 97 6.27 8.82 7.09
CA LEU A 97 7.09 7.74 7.65
C LEU A 97 6.65 6.33 7.20
N ALA A 98 6.29 6.19 5.92
CA ALA A 98 5.89 4.91 5.34
C ALA A 98 6.94 3.82 5.52
N MET A 99 6.51 2.62 5.89
CA MET A 99 7.38 1.45 5.93
C MET A 99 7.92 1.15 4.52
N THR A 100 9.22 0.88 4.43
CA THR A 100 9.91 0.54 3.19
C THR A 100 9.94 -0.98 3.01
N LYS A 101 9.35 -1.49 1.91
CA LYS A 101 9.54 -2.88 1.48
C LYS A 101 10.34 -2.91 0.17
N ILE A 102 11.40 -3.73 0.15
CA ILE A 102 12.47 -3.67 -0.86
C ILE A 102 12.18 -4.57 -2.09
N TYR A 103 11.22 -5.50 -2.00
CA TYR A 103 10.99 -6.49 -3.05
C TYR A 103 9.51 -6.63 -3.44
N GLY A 104 9.24 -6.87 -4.73
CA GLY A 104 7.92 -7.24 -5.24
C GLY A 104 6.98 -6.07 -5.58
N VAL A 105 7.52 -4.95 -6.08
CA VAL A 105 6.69 -3.84 -6.60
C VAL A 105 6.27 -4.16 -8.04
N GLU A 106 4.97 -4.29 -8.26
CA GLU A 106 4.36 -4.37 -9.59
C GLU A 106 3.93 -2.97 -10.05
N TYR A 107 4.21 -2.64 -11.30
CA TYR A 107 3.88 -1.35 -11.91
C TYR A 107 2.65 -1.45 -12.81
N LEU A 108 1.96 -0.33 -12.98
CA LEU A 108 0.79 -0.19 -13.86
C LEU A 108 1.24 0.02 -15.31
N ASP A 109 0.45 -0.50 -16.24
CA ASP A 109 0.54 -0.13 -17.65
C ASP A 109 -0.18 1.21 -17.85
N LEU A 110 0.59 2.31 -17.90
CA LEU A 110 0.07 3.67 -17.99
C LEU A 110 -0.21 4.11 -19.45
N PRO A 111 -1.17 5.02 -19.69
CA PRO A 111 -2.09 5.62 -18.72
C PRO A 111 -3.26 4.67 -18.37
N VAL A 112 -3.75 4.72 -17.14
CA VAL A 112 -4.95 3.99 -16.72
C VAL A 112 -6.22 4.81 -16.94
N GLU A 113 -7.36 4.11 -17.02
CA GLU A 113 -8.63 4.70 -17.49
C GLU A 113 -9.67 4.90 -16.39
N ASN A 114 -9.42 4.45 -15.16
CA ASN A 114 -10.38 4.55 -14.05
C ASN A 114 -9.78 5.20 -12.80
N VAL A 115 -10.63 5.87 -12.03
CA VAL A 115 -10.37 6.26 -10.64
C VAL A 115 -11.44 5.61 -9.77
N ILE A 116 -11.02 4.84 -8.77
CA ILE A 116 -11.95 4.19 -7.84
C ILE A 116 -11.80 4.86 -6.47
N ILE A 117 -12.91 5.40 -5.96
CA ILE A 117 -12.98 6.06 -4.65
C ILE A 117 -13.55 5.09 -3.61
N GLY A 118 -12.81 4.87 -2.53
CA GLY A 118 -13.24 4.08 -1.37
C GLY A 118 -13.16 4.86 -0.06
N HIS A 119 -13.53 4.22 1.05
CA HIS A 119 -13.19 4.66 2.39
C HIS A 119 -12.53 3.55 3.19
N THR A 120 -11.87 3.89 4.29
CA THR A 120 -11.12 2.91 5.10
C THR A 120 -11.98 2.10 6.07
N GLU A 121 -13.22 2.53 6.35
CA GLU A 121 -14.07 2.02 7.45
C GLU A 121 -13.42 2.14 8.85
N GLY A 122 -12.31 2.89 8.97
CA GLY A 122 -11.57 3.10 10.20
C GLY A 122 -11.94 4.40 10.93
N TYR A 123 -11.07 4.81 11.85
CA TYR A 123 -11.24 6.05 12.61
C TYR A 123 -11.04 7.28 11.73
N TYR A 124 -12.03 8.17 11.73
CA TYR A 124 -11.93 9.49 11.12
C TYR A 124 -10.80 10.31 11.76
N CYS A 125 -10.09 11.08 10.94
CA CYS A 125 -9.01 11.95 11.39
C CYS A 125 -9.13 13.33 10.71
N ASN A 126 -9.01 14.41 11.48
CA ASN A 126 -9.03 15.79 10.99
C ASN A 126 -7.83 16.62 11.47
N GLN A 127 -6.85 15.99 12.09
CA GLN A 127 -5.57 16.59 12.42
C GLN A 127 -4.48 15.78 11.74
N ARG A 128 -3.52 16.49 11.13
CA ARG A 128 -2.44 15.88 10.34
C ARG A 128 -1.72 14.75 11.08
N PHE A 129 -1.38 14.98 12.36
CA PHE A 129 -0.70 13.98 13.19
C PHE A 129 -1.54 12.70 13.36
N HIS A 130 -2.84 12.84 13.67
CA HIS A 130 -3.73 11.69 13.77
C HIS A 130 -3.93 10.98 12.43
N CYS A 131 -3.97 11.70 11.31
CA CYS A 131 -4.04 11.06 10.00
C CYS A 131 -2.76 10.31 9.64
N ILE A 132 -1.57 10.82 9.99
CA ILE A 132 -0.31 10.09 9.85
C ILE A 132 -0.33 8.81 10.71
N GLU A 133 -0.85 8.89 11.94
CA GLU A 133 -1.01 7.72 12.81
C GLU A 133 -1.93 6.66 12.16
N GLN A 134 -3.07 7.07 11.59
CA GLN A 134 -3.97 6.16 10.86
C GLN A 134 -3.28 5.55 9.64
N MET A 135 -2.53 6.32 8.86
CA MET A 135 -1.75 5.83 7.72
C MET A 135 -0.79 4.70 8.11
N ILE A 136 -0.07 4.87 9.21
CA ILE A 136 0.86 3.85 9.74
C ILE A 136 0.09 2.59 10.14
N LYS A 137 -1.02 2.73 10.88
CA LYS A 137 -1.87 1.61 11.31
C LYS A 137 -2.43 0.84 10.11
N ILE A 138 -3.00 1.54 9.12
CA ILE A 138 -3.52 0.95 7.89
C ILE A 138 -2.43 0.18 7.13
N GLN A 139 -1.22 0.74 7.04
CA GLN A 139 -0.11 0.04 6.37
C GLN A 139 0.34 -1.21 7.16
N GLN A 140 0.36 -1.14 8.49
CA GLN A 140 0.66 -2.27 9.37
C GLN A 140 -0.38 -3.38 9.20
N ASP A 141 -1.67 -3.06 9.26
CA ASP A 141 -2.76 -4.02 9.11
C ASP A 141 -2.70 -4.72 7.74
N HIS A 142 -2.49 -3.96 6.66
CA HIS A 142 -2.32 -4.55 5.33
C HIS A 142 -1.08 -5.46 5.26
N THR A 143 0.02 -5.10 5.91
CA THR A 143 1.23 -5.92 5.96
C THR A 143 0.99 -7.22 6.74
N TRP A 144 0.27 -7.15 7.87
CA TRP A 144 -0.16 -8.31 8.65
C TRP A 144 -1.05 -9.26 7.83
N LEU A 145 -1.91 -8.72 6.97
CA LEU A 145 -2.71 -9.48 6.01
C LEU A 145 -1.91 -9.95 4.77
N SER A 146 -0.58 -10.02 4.89
CA SER A 146 0.33 -10.47 3.84
C SER A 146 0.21 -9.68 2.52
N ARG A 147 -0.19 -8.41 2.58
CA ARG A 147 -0.09 -7.49 1.43
C ARG A 147 1.34 -6.97 1.32
N ASN A 148 1.74 -6.61 0.10
CA ASN A 148 3.09 -6.08 -0.14
C ASN A 148 3.29 -4.65 0.39
N ASP A 149 2.21 -3.89 0.54
CA ASP A 149 2.20 -2.50 0.99
C ASP A 149 0.76 -2.10 1.37
N ILE A 150 0.57 -0.86 1.83
CA ILE A 150 -0.75 -0.22 1.93
C ILE A 150 -1.53 -0.43 0.62
N ILE A 151 -2.81 -0.78 0.70
CA ILE A 151 -3.59 -1.23 -0.46
C ILE A 151 -3.83 -0.12 -1.51
N PRO A 152 -4.34 1.08 -1.15
CA PRO A 152 -4.66 2.12 -2.11
C PRO A 152 -3.44 2.88 -2.65
N ASN A 153 -3.62 3.55 -3.79
CA ASN A 153 -2.59 4.42 -4.38
C ASN A 153 -2.45 5.72 -3.60
N PHE A 154 -3.57 6.31 -3.16
CA PHE A 154 -3.62 7.54 -2.37
C PHE A 154 -4.68 7.45 -1.28
N LEU A 155 -4.52 8.21 -0.20
CA LEU A 155 -5.53 8.36 0.84
C LEU A 155 -5.78 9.83 1.16
N VAL A 156 -7.00 10.15 1.61
CA VAL A 156 -7.43 11.52 1.89
C VAL A 156 -7.94 11.60 3.33
N GLY A 157 -7.28 12.39 4.17
CA GLY A 157 -7.72 12.67 5.54
C GLY A 157 -8.94 13.58 5.58
N GLY A 158 -9.63 13.61 6.72
CA GLY A 158 -10.80 14.48 6.93
C GLY A 158 -10.50 15.98 6.83
N ASN A 159 -9.25 16.37 7.11
CA ASN A 159 -8.75 17.75 6.93
C ASN A 159 -8.36 18.08 5.47
N GLY A 160 -8.51 17.13 4.55
CA GLY A 160 -8.11 17.27 3.15
C GLY A 160 -6.63 16.97 2.87
N ASP A 161 -5.82 16.58 3.86
CA ASP A 161 -4.45 16.13 3.57
C ASP A 161 -4.49 14.88 2.69
N VAL A 162 -3.66 14.85 1.65
CA VAL A 162 -3.55 13.74 0.70
C VAL A 162 -2.24 13.01 0.92
N PHE A 163 -2.32 11.71 1.20
CA PHE A 163 -1.19 10.86 1.50
C PHE A 163 -0.89 9.94 0.31
N GLU A 164 0.37 9.91 -0.11
CA GLU A 164 0.85 8.95 -1.09
C GLU A 164 0.88 7.55 -0.47
N GLY A 165 -0.01 6.67 -0.91
CA GLY A 165 -0.01 5.24 -0.58
C GLY A 165 0.99 4.51 -1.47
N ARG A 166 0.53 3.58 -2.32
CA ARG A 166 1.41 2.88 -3.27
C ARG A 166 2.10 3.80 -4.28
N GLY A 167 1.48 4.94 -4.59
CA GLY A 167 1.98 5.92 -5.56
C GLY A 167 1.30 5.81 -6.94
N ALA A 168 1.69 6.69 -7.86
CA ALA A 168 0.95 6.93 -9.10
C ALA A 168 1.17 5.88 -10.20
N ASN A 169 2.31 5.18 -10.21
CA ASN A 169 2.63 4.16 -11.23
C ASN A 169 2.64 2.72 -10.68
N VAL A 170 2.27 2.53 -9.43
CA VAL A 170 2.30 1.22 -8.76
C VAL A 170 0.91 0.59 -8.74
N LEU A 171 0.86 -0.72 -8.95
CA LEU A 171 -0.39 -1.48 -8.93
C LEU A 171 -1.08 -1.40 -7.55
N GLY A 172 -2.34 -0.95 -7.55
CA GLY A 172 -3.21 -0.94 -6.36
C GLY A 172 -3.65 -2.35 -5.95
N ALA A 173 -4.27 -2.52 -4.77
CA ALA A 173 -4.82 -3.81 -4.34
C ALA A 173 -6.27 -3.73 -3.80
N MET A 174 -7.00 -2.67 -4.16
CA MET A 174 -8.31 -2.35 -3.60
C MET A 174 -9.45 -3.19 -4.20
N VAL A 175 -9.55 -3.25 -5.53
CA VAL A 175 -10.62 -3.98 -6.23
C VAL A 175 -9.98 -4.88 -7.29
N LYS A 176 -10.09 -6.20 -7.12
CA LYS A 176 -9.34 -7.21 -7.89
C LYS A 176 -9.34 -6.95 -9.41
N ASP A 177 -10.51 -6.70 -9.99
CA ASP A 177 -10.68 -6.54 -11.44
C ASP A 177 -10.30 -5.15 -11.96
N TYR A 178 -10.08 -4.18 -11.05
CA TYR A 178 -9.74 -2.80 -11.37
C TYR A 178 -8.30 -2.42 -11.01
N ASN A 179 -7.61 -3.21 -10.18
CA ASN A 179 -6.26 -2.93 -9.69
C ASN A 179 -5.22 -2.64 -10.79
N ARG A 180 -5.36 -3.26 -11.98
CA ARG A 180 -4.46 -3.06 -13.13
C ARG A 180 -4.84 -1.88 -14.03
N LYS A 181 -6.05 -1.34 -13.89
CA LYS A 181 -6.65 -0.35 -14.81
C LYS A 181 -7.20 0.88 -14.08
N SER A 182 -6.80 1.10 -12.83
CA SER A 182 -7.30 2.19 -12.02
C SER A 182 -6.27 2.77 -11.06
N ILE A 183 -6.48 4.02 -10.67
CA ILE A 183 -5.91 4.62 -9.47
C ILE A 183 -6.95 4.53 -8.36
N SER A 184 -6.55 3.95 -7.23
CA SER A 184 -7.40 3.81 -6.04
C SER A 184 -7.13 4.92 -5.02
N ILE A 185 -8.19 5.62 -4.61
CA ILE A 185 -8.12 6.72 -3.64
C ILE A 185 -9.08 6.40 -2.49
N MET A 186 -8.58 6.33 -1.26
CA MET A 186 -9.42 6.02 -0.08
C MET A 186 -9.54 7.20 0.87
N PHE A 187 -10.75 7.54 1.28
CA PHE A 187 -11.00 8.53 2.32
C PHE A 187 -10.85 7.88 3.70
N ILE A 188 -10.07 8.50 4.58
CA ILE A 188 -9.77 7.98 5.92
C ILE A 188 -10.93 8.29 6.87
N GLY A 189 -11.62 7.25 7.34
CA GLY A 189 -12.84 7.33 8.15
C GLY A 189 -13.91 6.33 7.71
N ASN A 190 -15.10 6.46 8.30
CA ASN A 190 -16.32 5.73 7.98
C ASN A 190 -17.42 6.70 7.54
N TYR A 191 -17.45 6.99 6.24
CA TYR A 191 -18.41 7.93 5.64
C TYR A 191 -19.82 7.38 5.41
N VAL A 192 -20.18 6.27 6.07
CA VAL A 192 -21.60 6.00 6.35
C VAL A 192 -22.10 6.95 7.44
N VAL A 193 -21.26 7.27 8.42
CA VAL A 193 -21.60 8.10 9.58
C VAL A 193 -20.87 9.45 9.56
N ASP A 194 -19.62 9.45 9.14
CA ASP A 194 -18.77 10.64 9.12
C ASP A 194 -19.18 11.59 7.99
N GLN A 195 -19.18 12.88 8.30
CA GLN A 195 -19.43 13.92 7.30
C GLN A 195 -18.18 14.18 6.46
N THR A 196 -18.41 14.62 5.22
CA THR A 196 -17.33 15.01 4.33
C THR A 196 -16.99 16.49 4.47
N ASP A 197 -15.73 16.83 4.19
CA ASP A 197 -15.28 18.21 4.09
C ASP A 197 -14.96 18.57 2.63
N GLN A 198 -15.28 19.80 2.21
CA GLN A 198 -15.07 20.26 0.84
C GLN A 198 -13.59 20.24 0.43
N LEU A 199 -12.66 20.45 1.37
CA LEU A 199 -11.22 20.38 1.11
C LEU A 199 -10.80 19.00 0.61
N GLN A 200 -11.43 17.93 1.09
CA GLN A 200 -11.13 16.57 0.65
C GLN A 200 -11.35 16.42 -0.86
N PHE A 201 -12.47 16.91 -1.37
CA PHE A 201 -12.79 16.84 -2.80
C PHE A 201 -11.96 17.81 -3.63
N ASN A 202 -11.74 19.03 -3.13
CA ASN A 202 -10.91 20.01 -3.84
C ASN A 202 -9.48 19.48 -4.06
N HIS A 203 -8.86 18.94 -3.01
CA HIS A 203 -7.51 18.38 -3.11
C HIS A 203 -7.48 17.07 -3.90
N THR A 204 -8.52 16.24 -3.81
CA THR A 204 -8.68 15.06 -4.68
C THR A 204 -8.75 15.44 -6.15
N GLN A 205 -9.48 16.52 -6.50
CA GLN A 205 -9.55 17.02 -7.86
C GLN A 205 -8.18 17.50 -8.36
N ILE A 206 -7.45 18.29 -7.56
CA ILE A 206 -6.09 18.73 -7.90
C ILE A 206 -5.15 17.54 -8.12
N LEU A 207 -5.23 16.51 -7.27
CA LEU A 207 -4.47 15.28 -7.43
C LEU A 207 -4.80 14.61 -8.78
N VAL A 208 -6.07 14.38 -9.08
CA VAL A 208 -6.52 13.71 -10.30
C VAL A 208 -6.12 14.49 -11.55
N ASP A 209 -6.31 15.81 -11.55
CA ASP A 209 -5.88 16.70 -12.64
C ASP A 209 -4.36 16.61 -12.87
N ARG A 210 -3.58 16.52 -11.79
CA ARG A 210 -2.13 16.33 -11.88
C ARG A 210 -1.77 14.98 -12.51
N LEU A 211 -2.46 13.90 -12.12
CA LEU A 211 -2.26 12.56 -12.68
C LEU A 211 -2.60 12.50 -14.18
N VAL A 212 -3.64 13.22 -14.62
CA VAL A 212 -3.95 13.38 -16.05
C VAL A 212 -2.82 14.12 -16.76
N LYS A 213 -2.36 15.24 -16.19
CA LYS A 213 -1.31 16.09 -16.78
C LYS A 213 0.03 15.36 -16.99
N ILE A 214 0.37 14.41 -16.12
CA ILE A 214 1.61 13.63 -16.21
C ILE A 214 1.46 12.31 -16.97
N GLY A 215 0.28 12.03 -17.54
CA GLY A 215 0.03 10.81 -18.32
C GLY A 215 -0.11 9.54 -17.48
N VAL A 216 -0.43 9.65 -16.19
CA VAL A 216 -0.80 8.49 -15.35
C VAL A 216 -2.26 8.12 -15.59
N LEU A 217 -3.14 9.13 -15.68
CA LEU A 217 -4.55 8.95 -16.02
C LEU A 217 -4.81 9.43 -17.44
N ARG A 218 -5.72 8.74 -18.13
CA ARG A 218 -6.25 9.23 -19.40
C ARG A 218 -7.06 10.52 -19.18
N PRO A 219 -7.06 11.47 -20.13
CA PRO A 219 -7.91 12.66 -20.03
C PRO A 219 -9.41 12.35 -20.00
N ASP A 220 -9.84 11.22 -20.55
CA ASP A 220 -11.22 10.72 -20.55
C ASP A 220 -11.43 9.61 -19.51
N TYR A 221 -10.70 9.66 -18.38
CA TYR A 221 -10.86 8.68 -17.30
C TYR A 221 -12.31 8.65 -16.78
N VAL A 222 -12.67 7.55 -16.13
CA VAL A 222 -13.97 7.37 -15.50
C VAL A 222 -13.82 7.23 -13.99
N LEU A 223 -14.55 8.02 -13.22
CA LEU A 223 -14.55 7.99 -11.76
C LEU A 223 -15.75 7.23 -11.22
N ARG A 224 -15.50 6.29 -10.31
CA ARG A 224 -16.52 5.46 -9.65
C ARG A 224 -16.28 5.32 -8.16
N GLY A 225 -17.34 5.16 -7.40
CA GLY A 225 -17.28 4.65 -6.03
C GLY A 225 -16.94 3.16 -6.03
N GLN A 226 -16.30 2.67 -4.97
CA GLN A 226 -15.95 1.26 -4.83
C GLN A 226 -17.18 0.34 -4.91
N CYS A 227 -18.31 0.72 -4.32
CA CYS A 227 -19.58 -0.01 -4.39
C CYS A 227 -20.15 -0.15 -5.81
N GLN A 228 -19.79 0.73 -6.75
CA GLN A 228 -20.22 0.61 -8.15
C GLN A 228 -19.44 -0.45 -8.93
N VAL A 229 -18.34 -0.96 -8.37
CA VAL A 229 -17.46 -1.94 -9.04
C VAL A 229 -17.22 -3.20 -8.20
N ASP A 230 -17.62 -3.19 -6.93
CA ASP A 230 -17.56 -4.32 -6.00
C ASP A 230 -18.87 -4.37 -5.20
N SER A 231 -19.69 -5.39 -5.47
CA SER A 231 -21.03 -5.51 -4.88
C SER A 231 -21.04 -5.97 -3.43
N LEU A 232 -19.89 -6.34 -2.85
CA LEU A 232 -19.78 -6.84 -1.48
C LEU A 232 -19.42 -5.75 -0.47
N THR A 233 -19.33 -4.48 -0.89
CA THR A 233 -18.93 -3.37 -0.04
C THR A 233 -19.88 -2.18 -0.17
N ILE A 234 -20.01 -1.42 0.93
CA ILE A 234 -20.74 -0.15 1.00
C ILE A 234 -19.82 1.06 0.80
N SER A 235 -18.51 0.85 0.74
CA SER A 235 -17.48 1.86 0.47
C SER A 235 -17.74 2.58 -0.86
N PRO A 236 -17.55 3.90 -0.98
CA PRO A 236 -16.96 4.83 -0.01
C PRO A 236 -17.92 5.37 1.06
N GLY A 237 -19.11 4.82 1.20
CA GLY A 237 -20.15 5.31 2.12
C GLY A 237 -21.00 6.44 1.52
N GLN A 238 -22.24 6.57 2.01
CA GLN A 238 -23.24 7.46 1.42
C GLN A 238 -22.80 8.92 1.37
N ASN A 239 -22.18 9.44 2.43
CA ASN A 239 -21.81 10.85 2.52
C ASN A 239 -20.72 11.25 1.50
N VAL A 240 -19.87 10.29 1.09
CA VAL A 240 -18.91 10.50 -0.01
C VAL A 240 -19.61 10.35 -1.36
N MET A 241 -20.43 9.31 -1.53
CA MET A 241 -21.17 9.06 -2.77
C MET A 241 -22.03 10.27 -3.18
N ASP A 242 -22.72 10.90 -2.24
CA ASP A 242 -23.55 12.08 -2.49
C ASP A 242 -22.75 13.22 -3.12
N ARG A 243 -21.48 13.37 -2.73
CA ARG A 243 -20.58 14.40 -3.25
C ARG A 243 -19.88 14.02 -4.55
N LEU A 244 -19.60 12.74 -4.75
CA LEU A 244 -19.00 12.26 -6.00
C LEU A 244 -19.90 12.49 -7.21
N SER A 245 -21.23 12.55 -7.02
CA SER A 245 -22.19 12.86 -8.09
C SER A 245 -21.93 14.20 -8.79
N PHE A 246 -21.25 15.15 -8.13
CA PHE A 246 -20.88 16.46 -8.66
C PHE A 246 -19.42 16.51 -9.15
N PHE A 247 -18.66 15.43 -8.96
CA PHE A 247 -17.24 15.39 -9.28
C PHE A 247 -17.04 15.21 -10.80
N PRO A 248 -16.03 15.84 -11.42
CA PRO A 248 -15.75 15.66 -12.85
C PRO A 248 -15.51 14.19 -13.20
N HIS A 249 -15.99 13.76 -14.38
CA HIS A 249 -15.83 12.38 -14.87
C HIS A 249 -16.53 11.31 -14.02
N TRP A 250 -17.45 11.73 -13.14
CA TRP A 250 -18.34 10.83 -12.42
C TRP A 250 -19.16 9.99 -13.41
N ASP A 251 -19.17 8.68 -13.18
CA ASP A 251 -20.04 7.76 -13.89
C ASP A 251 -21.36 7.59 -13.12
N PRO A 252 -22.47 8.17 -13.60
CA PRO A 252 -23.77 7.93 -13.02
C PRO A 252 -24.31 6.55 -13.40
N GLU A 253 -23.63 5.80 -14.29
CA GLU A 253 -24.10 4.50 -14.75
C GLU A 253 -24.02 3.48 -13.61
N ASP A 254 -25.16 3.33 -12.93
CA ASP A 254 -25.43 2.31 -11.93
C ASP A 254 -25.38 0.92 -12.54
N LYS A 255 -24.18 0.35 -12.65
CA LYS A 255 -24.08 -1.10 -12.87
C LYS A 255 -24.57 -1.91 -11.68
N TYR A 256 -24.82 -1.29 -10.52
CA TYR A 256 -25.31 -1.98 -9.32
C TYR A 256 -26.27 -1.15 -8.44
N GLU A 257 -27.27 -0.50 -9.01
CA GLU A 257 -28.53 -0.34 -8.27
C GLU A 257 -29.40 -1.59 -8.46
N LEU A 258 -29.14 -2.61 -7.66
CA LEU A 258 -30.22 -3.53 -7.32
C LEU A 258 -30.47 -3.39 -5.83
N PRO A 259 -31.43 -2.55 -5.40
CA PRO A 259 -31.98 -2.67 -4.06
C PRO A 259 -32.32 -4.16 -3.86
N LEU A 260 -31.97 -4.71 -2.70
CA LEU A 260 -32.10 -6.13 -2.35
C LEU A 260 -33.36 -6.84 -2.92
N PRO A 261 -34.56 -6.20 -2.96
CA PRO A 261 -35.76 -6.80 -3.56
C PRO A 261 -35.65 -7.10 -5.07
N ARG A 262 -34.95 -6.26 -5.83
CA ARG A 262 -34.85 -6.33 -7.29
C ARG A 262 -33.78 -7.34 -7.73
N TYR A 263 -32.72 -7.51 -6.94
CA TYR A 263 -31.74 -8.60 -7.07
C TYR A 263 -32.41 -9.96 -6.85
N LEU A 264 -33.15 -10.10 -5.75
CA LEU A 264 -33.93 -11.30 -5.46
C LEU A 264 -34.94 -11.58 -6.58
N TRP A 265 -35.61 -10.55 -7.11
CA TRP A 265 -36.54 -10.69 -8.23
C TRP A 265 -35.87 -11.20 -9.51
N ASN A 266 -34.66 -10.75 -9.83
CA ASN A 266 -33.92 -11.22 -11.02
C ASN A 266 -33.39 -12.66 -10.84
N ILE A 267 -32.94 -13.04 -9.65
CA ILE A 267 -32.61 -14.44 -9.33
C ILE A 267 -33.86 -15.31 -9.50
N VAL A 268 -34.98 -14.91 -8.90
CA VAL A 268 -36.25 -15.64 -9.02
C VAL A 268 -36.69 -15.72 -10.48
N LYS A 269 -36.54 -14.64 -11.28
CA LYS A 269 -36.94 -14.60 -12.69
C LYS A 269 -36.08 -15.48 -13.60
N ASN A 270 -34.79 -15.62 -13.31
CA ASN A 270 -33.83 -16.41 -14.11
C ASN A 270 -33.63 -17.84 -13.60
N SER A 271 -34.11 -18.16 -12.40
CA SER A 271 -34.04 -19.50 -11.81
C SER A 271 -35.04 -20.46 -12.47
N SER A 272 -34.65 -21.73 -12.59
CA SER A 272 -35.47 -22.78 -13.22
C SER A 272 -36.74 -23.09 -12.39
N ARG A 273 -37.79 -23.65 -13.01
CA ARG A 273 -39.05 -23.98 -12.29
C ARG A 273 -38.81 -24.94 -11.12
N THR A 274 -37.85 -25.84 -11.25
CA THR A 274 -37.44 -26.80 -10.22
C THR A 274 -36.73 -26.14 -9.04
N GLU A 275 -35.86 -25.17 -9.29
CA GLU A 275 -35.19 -24.40 -8.24
C GLU A 275 -36.18 -23.52 -7.46
N ARG A 276 -37.13 -22.87 -8.14
CA ARG A 276 -38.18 -22.08 -7.47
C ARG A 276 -39.06 -22.93 -6.56
N LEU A 277 -39.41 -24.14 -7.00
CA LEU A 277 -40.20 -25.07 -6.20
C LEU A 277 -39.41 -25.55 -4.98
N SER A 278 -38.12 -25.85 -5.15
CA SER A 278 -37.22 -26.23 -4.06
C SER A 278 -37.11 -25.12 -3.00
N CYS A 279 -36.88 -23.88 -3.43
CA CYS A 279 -36.82 -22.72 -2.53
C CYS A 279 -38.14 -22.46 -1.81
N ALA A 280 -39.29 -22.60 -2.49
CA ALA A 280 -40.60 -22.43 -1.87
C ALA A 280 -40.86 -23.49 -0.79
N VAL A 281 -40.51 -24.75 -1.06
CA VAL A 281 -40.61 -25.84 -0.07
C VAL A 281 -39.67 -25.58 1.10
N ALA A 282 -38.43 -25.16 0.85
CA ALA A 282 -37.47 -24.82 1.90
C ALA A 282 -37.94 -23.65 2.78
N LEU A 283 -38.51 -22.60 2.19
CA LEU A 283 -39.10 -21.47 2.93
C LEU A 283 -40.29 -21.90 3.78
N LEU A 284 -41.16 -22.76 3.27
CA LEU A 284 -42.28 -23.31 4.04
C LEU A 284 -41.79 -24.13 5.23
N VAL A 285 -40.77 -24.97 5.04
CA VAL A 285 -40.14 -25.74 6.12
C VAL A 285 -39.49 -24.82 7.15
N LEU A 286 -38.82 -23.75 6.72
CA LEU A 286 -38.21 -22.79 7.61
C LEU A 286 -39.27 -22.07 8.47
N ILE A 287 -40.36 -21.61 7.83
CA ILE A 287 -41.45 -20.91 8.52
C ILE A 287 -42.13 -21.84 9.53
N THR A 288 -42.36 -23.11 9.18
CA THR A 288 -42.94 -24.07 10.14
C THR A 288 -41.98 -24.37 11.29
N CYS A 289 -40.68 -24.48 11.03
CA CYS A 289 -39.68 -24.64 12.09
C CYS A 289 -39.66 -23.43 13.04
N ILE A 290 -39.67 -22.21 12.51
CA ILE A 290 -39.73 -20.98 13.31
C ILE A 290 -41.02 -20.94 14.13
N ALA A 291 -42.17 -21.27 13.52
CA ALA A 291 -43.44 -21.29 14.22
C ALA A 291 -43.47 -22.33 15.35
N LEU A 292 -42.88 -23.52 15.14
CA LEU A 292 -42.74 -24.53 16.19
C LEU A 292 -41.80 -24.07 17.30
N ILE A 293 -40.67 -23.45 16.97
CA ILE A 293 -39.75 -22.88 17.98
C ILE A 293 -40.47 -21.81 18.79
N VAL A 294 -41.20 -20.89 18.16
CA VAL A 294 -41.99 -19.87 18.85
C VAL A 294 -43.07 -20.51 19.71
N TYR A 295 -43.81 -21.48 19.18
CA TYR A 295 -44.84 -22.20 19.93
C TYR A 295 -44.26 -22.89 21.17
N PHE A 296 -43.16 -23.64 21.04
CA PHE A 296 -42.53 -24.32 22.15
C PHE A 296 -41.84 -23.36 23.13
N THR A 297 -41.22 -22.28 22.66
CA THR A 297 -40.60 -21.27 23.55
C THR A 297 -41.65 -20.55 24.38
N VAL A 298 -42.77 -20.14 23.78
CA VAL A 298 -43.91 -19.52 24.48
C VAL A 298 -44.63 -20.51 25.40
N GLN A 299 -44.78 -21.77 25.01
CA GLN A 299 -45.37 -22.80 25.86
C GLN A 299 -44.42 -23.20 27.01
N SER A 300 -43.10 -23.10 26.81
CA SER A 300 -42.07 -23.37 27.82
C SER A 300 -41.82 -22.19 28.77
N SER A 301 -42.19 -20.97 28.38
CA SER A 301 -42.19 -19.82 29.26
C SER A 301 -43.35 -19.91 30.24
N GLN A 302 -43.22 -20.80 31.23
CA GLN A 302 -43.81 -20.56 32.54
C GLN A 302 -43.20 -19.24 33.05
N PRO A 303 -44.00 -18.26 33.52
CA PRO A 303 -43.46 -17.13 34.23
C PRO A 303 -42.94 -17.65 35.57
N ALA A 304 -41.68 -18.06 35.61
CA ALA A 304 -40.95 -18.15 36.85
C ALA A 304 -40.53 -16.71 37.21
N ASP A 305 -41.48 -15.94 37.74
CA ASP A 305 -41.19 -14.77 38.55
C ASP A 305 -40.53 -15.23 39.87
N ALA A 306 -39.34 -15.82 39.76
CA ALA A 306 -38.41 -15.84 40.86
C ALA A 306 -37.63 -14.53 40.73
N GLU A 307 -38.08 -13.53 41.50
CA GLU A 307 -37.39 -12.27 41.70
C GLU A 307 -35.89 -12.57 41.94
N ASP A 308 -34.98 -12.15 41.04
CA ASP A 308 -33.53 -12.40 41.12
C ASP A 308 -32.92 -11.50 42.21
N ILE A 309 -33.28 -11.78 43.45
CA ILE A 309 -32.86 -11.06 44.64
C ILE A 309 -31.48 -11.57 45.03
N SER A 310 -30.53 -10.64 45.13
CA SER A 310 -29.21 -10.94 45.68
C SER A 310 -29.35 -11.45 47.11
N PRO A 311 -28.70 -12.58 47.47
CA PRO A 311 -28.81 -13.15 48.81
C PRO A 311 -28.18 -12.27 49.91
N ASP A 312 -27.40 -11.25 49.54
CA ASP A 312 -26.88 -10.20 50.43
C ASP A 312 -26.77 -8.86 49.66
N ASP A 313 -26.86 -7.75 50.37
CA ASP A 313 -26.86 -6.40 49.80
C ASP A 313 -25.49 -5.98 49.23
N TRP A 314 -24.38 -6.49 49.79
CA TRP A 314 -23.03 -6.09 49.37
C TRP A 314 -21.96 -7.17 49.49
N ASN A 315 -22.15 -8.18 50.34
CA ASN A 315 -21.14 -9.21 50.59
C ASN A 315 -21.55 -10.58 50.02
N ILE A 316 -21.21 -10.83 48.76
CA ILE A 316 -21.50 -12.11 48.10
C ILE A 316 -20.36 -13.09 48.36
N THR A 317 -20.61 -14.06 49.26
CA THR A 317 -19.64 -15.11 49.60
C THR A 317 -19.43 -16.08 48.44
N ARG A 318 -18.34 -16.86 48.51
CA ARG A 318 -18.01 -17.89 47.51
C ARG A 318 -19.10 -18.94 47.37
N GLU A 319 -19.78 -19.29 48.46
CA GLU A 319 -20.92 -20.20 48.40
C GLU A 319 -22.10 -19.59 47.65
N MET A 320 -22.33 -18.28 47.83
CA MET A 320 -23.48 -17.58 47.23
C MET A 320 -23.38 -17.44 45.71
N TRP A 321 -22.16 -17.32 45.15
CA TRP A 321 -21.94 -17.36 43.70
C TRP A 321 -21.54 -18.74 43.17
N LEU A 322 -21.66 -19.80 43.97
CA LEU A 322 -21.38 -21.19 43.57
C LEU A 322 -19.96 -21.37 43.00
N ALA A 323 -18.98 -20.81 43.71
CA ALA A 323 -17.57 -20.90 43.34
C ALA A 323 -17.11 -22.35 43.17
N GLN A 324 -16.28 -22.59 42.16
CA GLN A 324 -15.58 -23.87 42.05
C GLN A 324 -14.62 -24.04 43.24
N PRO A 325 -14.55 -25.25 43.83
CA PRO A 325 -13.61 -25.53 44.90
C PRO A 325 -12.18 -25.44 44.35
N TYR A 326 -11.30 -24.79 45.09
CA TYR A 326 -9.88 -24.74 44.80
C TYR A 326 -9.09 -25.15 46.04
N ASP A 327 -8.04 -25.93 45.81
CA ASP A 327 -7.16 -26.40 46.87
C ASP A 327 -6.10 -25.35 47.19
N TYR A 328 -6.28 -24.65 48.31
CA TYR A 328 -5.35 -23.61 48.79
C TYR A 328 -4.19 -24.15 49.63
N HIS A 329 -3.89 -25.47 49.62
CA HIS A 329 -2.87 -26.09 50.48
C HIS A 329 -1.43 -25.53 50.34
N THR A 330 -1.17 -24.61 49.41
CA THR A 330 0.11 -23.92 49.22
C THR A 330 0.21 -22.51 49.80
N PHE A 331 -0.89 -21.90 50.28
CA PHE A 331 -0.81 -20.57 50.90
C PHE A 331 -0.41 -20.70 52.37
N ILE A 332 0.79 -20.22 52.67
CA ILE A 332 1.37 -20.09 54.00
C ILE A 332 0.32 -19.43 54.91
N LYS A 333 0.11 -19.99 56.11
CA LYS A 333 -0.57 -19.31 57.23
C LYS A 333 0.26 -18.07 57.59
N GLU A 334 0.14 -17.02 56.81
CA GLU A 334 0.67 -15.72 57.18
C GLU A 334 -0.17 -15.20 58.34
N GLU A 335 0.52 -14.83 59.41
CA GLU A 335 -0.09 -14.17 60.56
C GLU A 335 -0.81 -12.91 60.07
N PHE A 336 -2.08 -12.73 60.47
CA PHE A 336 -2.90 -11.62 59.99
C PHE A 336 -2.21 -10.28 60.25
N ARG A 337 -1.78 -9.62 59.17
CA ARG A 337 -1.26 -8.25 59.19
C ARG A 337 -2.22 -7.37 58.39
N PRO A 338 -2.78 -6.31 58.98
CA PRO A 338 -3.68 -5.41 58.25
C PRO A 338 -2.99 -4.82 57.01
N THR A 339 -3.61 -4.98 55.84
CA THR A 339 -3.08 -4.48 54.57
C THR A 339 -3.18 -2.95 54.51
N MET A 340 -2.08 -2.27 54.18
CA MET A 340 -2.06 -0.80 54.06
C MET A 340 -2.50 -0.29 52.67
N LEU A 341 -2.54 -1.16 51.65
CA LEU A 341 -2.82 -0.81 50.26
C LEU A 341 -3.96 -1.67 49.71
N VAL A 342 -4.96 -1.02 49.10
CA VAL A 342 -6.04 -1.66 48.36
C VAL A 342 -5.92 -1.23 46.90
N ILE A 343 -5.86 -2.20 45.98
CA ILE A 343 -5.85 -1.95 44.53
C ILE A 343 -7.19 -2.41 43.97
N ILE A 344 -7.90 -1.51 43.29
CA ILE A 344 -9.15 -1.81 42.59
C ILE A 344 -8.82 -1.91 41.10
N HIS A 345 -9.21 -3.02 40.47
CA HIS A 345 -8.98 -3.28 39.06
C HIS A 345 -10.30 -3.71 38.39
N HIS A 346 -10.49 -3.32 37.14
CA HIS A 346 -11.67 -3.71 36.37
C HIS A 346 -11.51 -5.13 35.80
N THR A 347 -12.62 -5.81 35.54
CA THR A 347 -12.61 -7.03 34.73
C THR A 347 -12.81 -6.64 33.26
N ALA A 348 -12.18 -7.36 32.33
CA ALA A 348 -12.45 -7.22 30.90
C ALA A 348 -13.67 -8.07 30.47
N SER A 349 -14.75 -8.03 31.27
CA SER A 349 -16.00 -8.77 31.05
C SER A 349 -17.13 -7.85 30.60
N LYS A 350 -18.30 -8.43 30.28
CA LYS A 350 -19.53 -7.64 30.11
C LYS A 350 -20.00 -7.12 31.46
N ASP A 351 -20.77 -6.04 31.44
CA ASP A 351 -21.51 -5.56 32.60
C ASP A 351 -22.67 -6.52 32.95
N CYS A 352 -23.02 -6.56 34.23
CA CYS A 352 -24.11 -7.39 34.75
C CYS A 352 -24.91 -6.58 35.78
N THR A 353 -26.22 -6.78 35.84
CA THR A 353 -27.12 -6.00 36.73
C THR A 353 -27.99 -6.87 37.63
N THR A 354 -28.11 -8.16 37.33
CA THR A 354 -28.86 -9.11 38.15
C THR A 354 -27.92 -10.11 38.82
N HIS A 355 -28.30 -10.65 39.98
CA HIS A 355 -27.45 -11.56 40.74
C HIS A 355 -27.08 -12.80 39.90
N ALA A 356 -28.04 -13.42 39.22
CA ALA A 356 -27.78 -14.57 38.35
C ALA A 356 -26.80 -14.26 37.20
N GLN A 357 -26.92 -13.07 36.59
CA GLN A 357 -25.99 -12.62 35.53
C GLN A 357 -24.58 -12.44 36.10
N CYS A 358 -24.44 -11.72 37.21
CA CYS A 358 -23.15 -11.46 37.81
C CYS A 358 -22.48 -12.74 38.34
N VAL A 359 -23.24 -13.66 38.93
CA VAL A 359 -22.74 -14.99 39.31
C VAL A 359 -22.19 -15.73 38.10
N THR A 360 -22.88 -15.67 36.96
CA THR A 360 -22.42 -16.33 35.72
C THR A 360 -21.11 -15.73 35.23
N GLU A 361 -20.99 -14.41 35.20
CA GLU A 361 -19.76 -13.73 34.77
C GLU A 361 -18.57 -14.04 35.69
N VAL A 362 -18.75 -13.94 37.01
CA VAL A 362 -17.67 -14.25 37.99
C VAL A 362 -17.20 -15.70 37.86
N ARG A 363 -18.12 -16.65 37.64
CA ARG A 363 -17.77 -18.06 37.40
C ARG A 363 -17.04 -18.27 36.09
N ASN A 364 -17.39 -17.54 35.03
CA ASN A 364 -16.66 -17.61 33.76
C ASN A 364 -15.22 -17.12 33.94
N ILE A 365 -15.02 -16.03 34.68
CA ILE A 365 -13.68 -15.51 34.99
C ILE A 365 -12.91 -16.53 35.85
N GLN A 366 -13.54 -17.08 36.89
CA GLN A 366 -12.92 -18.12 37.72
C GLN A 366 -12.45 -19.30 36.88
N ASN A 367 -13.29 -19.77 35.97
CA ASN A 367 -12.97 -20.89 35.10
C ASN A 367 -11.80 -20.55 34.14
N ASP A 368 -11.70 -19.32 33.63
CA ASP A 368 -10.57 -18.89 32.80
C ASP A 368 -9.25 -18.93 33.60
N TYR A 369 -9.25 -18.42 34.83
CA TYR A 369 -8.08 -18.44 35.72
C TYR A 369 -7.65 -19.87 36.05
N LEU A 370 -8.59 -20.73 36.44
CA LEU A 370 -8.31 -22.12 36.77
C LEU A 370 -7.77 -22.90 35.57
N THR A 371 -8.37 -22.72 34.39
CA THR A 371 -7.99 -23.49 33.19
C THR A 371 -6.71 -22.98 32.53
N ARG A 372 -6.48 -21.67 32.48
CA ARG A 372 -5.32 -21.09 31.78
C ARG A 372 -4.11 -20.85 32.67
N LEU A 373 -4.34 -20.46 33.93
CA LEU A 373 -3.29 -19.99 34.82
C LEU A 373 -3.01 -20.98 35.97
N GLY A 374 -3.93 -21.92 36.24
CA GLY A 374 -3.75 -22.97 37.24
C GLY A 374 -3.88 -22.50 38.69
N TYR A 375 -4.37 -21.27 38.91
CA TYR A 375 -4.69 -20.73 40.22
C TYR A 375 -6.07 -20.06 40.20
N ASP A 376 -6.68 -19.89 41.38
CA ASP A 376 -8.02 -19.31 41.52
C ASP A 376 -8.02 -17.78 41.33
N LEU A 377 -9.18 -17.14 41.39
CA LEU A 377 -9.28 -15.68 41.36
C LEU A 377 -8.38 -15.04 42.46
N PRO A 378 -7.56 -14.03 42.13
CA PRO A 378 -6.61 -13.39 43.04
C PRO A 378 -7.25 -12.49 44.10
#